data_AF-A0A522UR98-F1
#
_entry.id   AF-A0A522UR98-F1
#
_cell.length_a   1.000
_cell.length_b   1.000
_cell.length_c   1.000
_cell.angle_alpha   90.00
_cell.angle_beta   90.00
_cell.angle_gamma   90.00
#
_symmetry.space_group_name_H-M   'P 1'
#
loop_
_entity.id
_entity.type
_entity.pdbx_description
1 polymer ?
#
loop_
_entity_poly.entity_id
_entity_poly.type
_entity_poly.pdbx_seq_one_letter_code
_entity_poly.pdbx_strand_id
1 'polypeptide(L)'
;MRFIPIKFSPGNLTVYLAGAILTTIFFVTAYAQAKDSCVTDMCHSDMGREKFVHGPVAVGECTVCHKKTGKHKFTIPQSAEALCYKCHPDKVDMEKGAHAKSKEVLCIKCHDPHQSQQKFQLKTGIK
;
A
#
# COMPACT_ATOMS: atom_id res chain seq x y z
N MET A 1 5.35 -26.56 44.99
CA MET A 1 4.31 -25.83 44.25
C MET A 1 2.99 -26.03 44.98
N ARG A 2 2.41 -24.97 45.56
CA ARG A 2 1.15 -25.03 46.32
C ARG A 2 -0.02 -24.82 45.35
N PHE A 3 -0.87 -25.83 45.22
CA PHE A 3 -2.12 -25.73 44.48
C PHE A 3 -3.14 -24.95 45.32
N ILE A 4 -3.55 -23.79 44.83
CA ILE A 4 -4.66 -23.00 45.39
C ILE A 4 -5.93 -23.46 44.65
N PRO A 5 -6.92 -24.08 45.31
CA PRO A 5 -8.17 -24.44 44.66
C PRO A 5 -9.03 -23.18 44.44
N ILE A 6 -9.39 -22.93 43.18
CA ILE A 6 -10.30 -21.84 42.80
C ILE A 6 -11.72 -22.26 43.20
N LYS A 7 -12.29 -21.55 44.17
CA LYS A 7 -13.64 -21.80 44.70
C LYS A 7 -14.67 -21.17 43.76
N PHE A 8 -15.38 -21.99 42.98
CA PHE A 8 -16.41 -21.55 42.05
C PHE A 8 -17.66 -21.12 42.84
N SER A 9 -18.01 -19.83 42.79
CA SER A 9 -19.21 -19.28 43.43
C SER A 9 -20.36 -19.20 42.42
N PRO A 10 -21.57 -19.72 42.72
CA PRO A 10 -22.65 -19.89 41.74
C PRO A 10 -23.39 -18.60 41.32
N GLY A 11 -22.89 -17.42 41.69
CA GLY A 11 -23.60 -16.14 41.52
C GLY A 11 -23.39 -15.38 40.20
N ASN A 12 -22.48 -15.81 39.31
CA ASN A 12 -21.98 -14.94 38.23
C ASN A 12 -22.20 -15.46 36.79
N LEU A 13 -23.14 -16.38 36.57
CA LEU A 13 -23.41 -16.92 35.22
C LEU A 13 -23.76 -15.82 34.19
N THR A 14 -24.44 -14.75 34.63
CA THR A 14 -24.81 -13.60 33.77
C THR A 14 -23.59 -12.79 33.32
N VAL A 15 -22.55 -12.67 34.14
CA VAL A 15 -21.31 -11.95 33.82
C VAL A 15 -20.45 -12.74 32.83
N TYR A 16 -20.41 -14.08 32.97
CA TYR A 16 -19.71 -14.95 32.03
C TYR A 16 -20.36 -15.01 30.64
N LEU A 17 -21.69 -14.97 30.56
CA LEU A 17 -22.41 -14.94 29.28
C LEU A 17 -22.22 -13.59 28.53
N ALA A 18 -22.22 -12.47 29.24
CA ALA A 18 -21.96 -11.15 28.64
C ALA A 18 -20.51 -11.02 28.11
N GLY A 19 -19.53 -11.60 28.81
CA GLY A 19 -18.12 -11.61 28.38
C GLY A 19 -17.86 -12.44 27.13
N ALA A 20 -18.57 -13.55 26.92
CA ALA A 20 -18.43 -14.40 25.73
C ALA A 20 -19.06 -13.77 24.47
N ILE A 21 -20.11 -12.96 24.62
CA ILE A 21 -20.75 -12.24 23.51
C ILE A 21 -19.86 -11.08 23.05
N LEU A 22 -19.19 -10.37 23.99
CA LEU A 22 -18.26 -9.30 23.63
C LEU A 22 -17.01 -9.81 22.90
N THR A 23 -16.44 -10.95 23.32
CA THR A 23 -15.25 -11.51 22.65
C THR A 23 -15.60 -12.06 21.26
N THR A 24 -16.74 -12.73 21.09
CA THR A 24 -17.16 -13.25 19.78
C THR A 24 -17.48 -12.13 18.78
N ILE A 25 -18.09 -11.02 19.22
CA ILE A 25 -18.34 -9.86 18.36
C ILE A 25 -17.02 -9.20 17.91
N PHE A 26 -16.01 -9.14 18.77
CA PHE A 26 -14.68 -8.59 18.42
C PHE A 26 -13.92 -9.47 17.43
N PHE A 27 -14.09 -10.79 17.50
CA PHE A 27 -13.51 -11.71 16.53
C PHE A 27 -14.24 -11.64 15.17
N VAL A 28 -15.58 -11.60 15.14
CA VAL A 28 -16.34 -11.55 13.88
C VAL A 28 -16.09 -10.25 13.09
N THR A 29 -15.91 -9.11 13.76
CA THR A 29 -15.59 -7.84 13.07
C THR A 29 -14.17 -7.78 12.52
N ALA A 30 -13.21 -8.50 13.13
CA ALA A 30 -11.83 -8.60 12.63
C ALA A 30 -11.70 -9.44 11.35
N TYR A 31 -12.58 -10.44 11.14
CA TYR A 31 -12.57 -11.28 9.92
C TYR A 31 -13.17 -10.58 8.68
N ALA A 32 -13.98 -9.54 8.84
CA ALA A 32 -14.85 -9.03 7.79
C ALA A 32 -14.20 -8.05 6.79
N GLN A 33 -12.88 -7.85 6.79
CA GLN A 33 -12.23 -6.94 5.83
C GLN A 33 -11.08 -7.58 5.05
N ALA A 34 -11.37 -8.61 4.27
CA ALA A 34 -10.63 -8.86 3.03
C ALA A 34 -11.22 -7.94 1.94
N LYS A 35 -10.84 -6.66 1.96
CA LYS A 35 -11.15 -5.77 0.83
C LYS A 35 -10.30 -6.19 -0.37
N ASP A 36 -10.89 -6.20 -1.57
CA ASP A 36 -10.19 -6.44 -2.83
C ASP A 36 -8.92 -5.56 -2.90
N SER A 37 -7.74 -6.17 -2.72
CA SER A 37 -6.44 -5.49 -2.78
C SER A 37 -5.79 -5.74 -4.13
N CYS A 38 -5.08 -4.73 -4.64
CA CYS A 38 -4.20 -4.91 -5.80
C CYS A 38 -2.91 -5.67 -5.46
N VAL A 39 -2.51 -5.66 -4.19
CA VAL A 39 -1.30 -6.31 -3.67
C VAL A 39 -1.71 -7.61 -2.98
N THR A 40 -1.48 -8.72 -3.68
CA THR A 40 -1.76 -10.09 -3.22
C THR A 40 -0.66 -10.99 -3.75
N ASP A 41 -0.47 -12.16 -3.12
CA ASP A 41 0.50 -13.15 -3.58
C ASP A 41 0.21 -13.68 -4.98
N MET A 42 -1.03 -13.52 -5.45
CA MET A 42 -1.47 -14.00 -6.76
C MET A 42 -1.31 -13.01 -7.91
N CYS A 43 -1.25 -11.71 -7.64
CA CYS A 43 -1.24 -10.69 -8.70
C CYS A 43 -0.01 -9.80 -8.63
N HIS A 44 0.15 -9.04 -7.54
CA HIS A 44 1.29 -8.15 -7.34
C HIS A 44 1.92 -8.43 -5.99
N SER A 45 2.65 -9.54 -5.88
CA SER A 45 3.26 -9.97 -4.62
C SER A 45 4.31 -8.99 -4.11
N ASP A 46 5.02 -8.31 -5.01
CA ASP A 46 6.23 -7.54 -4.68
C ASP A 46 6.03 -6.02 -4.68
N MET A 47 4.82 -5.55 -5.00
CA MET A 47 4.52 -4.11 -5.05
C MET A 47 4.55 -3.48 -3.66
N GLY A 48 5.28 -2.38 -3.51
CA GLY A 48 5.42 -1.64 -2.26
C GLY A 48 6.41 -2.24 -1.26
N ARG A 49 7.34 -3.10 -1.70
CA ARG A 49 8.32 -3.79 -0.85
C ARG A 49 9.76 -3.31 -1.00
N GLU A 50 10.07 -2.48 -1.99
CA GLU A 50 11.45 -1.96 -2.16
C GLU A 50 11.78 -0.88 -1.11
N LYS A 51 13.07 -0.53 -1.00
CA LYS A 51 13.55 0.44 0.00
C LYS A 51 12.93 1.83 -0.13
N PHE A 52 12.68 2.29 -1.34
CA PHE A 52 12.10 3.60 -1.63
C PHE A 52 10.80 3.43 -2.43
N VAL A 53 9.70 3.18 -1.73
CA VAL A 53 8.36 3.10 -2.32
C VAL A 53 7.81 4.50 -2.60
N HIS A 54 7.17 4.67 -3.76
CA HIS A 54 6.49 5.92 -4.11
C HIS A 54 5.21 6.08 -3.26
N GLY A 55 4.93 7.30 -2.81
CA GLY A 55 3.85 7.61 -1.87
C GLY A 55 2.50 6.93 -2.18
N PRO A 56 1.93 7.11 -3.38
CA PRO A 56 0.66 6.46 -3.74
C PRO A 56 0.69 4.94 -3.66
N VAL A 57 1.82 4.29 -3.99
CA VAL A 57 1.96 2.84 -3.86
C VAL A 57 2.03 2.42 -2.41
N ALA A 58 2.76 3.16 -1.56
CA ALA A 58 2.90 2.87 -0.14
C ALA A 58 1.56 2.87 0.62
N VAL A 59 0.58 3.64 0.13
CA VAL A 59 -0.76 3.74 0.73
C VAL A 59 -1.84 2.96 -0.03
N GLY A 60 -1.48 2.20 -1.08
CA GLY A 60 -2.43 1.38 -1.84
C GLY A 60 -3.34 2.16 -2.79
N GLU A 61 -3.01 3.42 -3.11
CA GLU A 61 -3.79 4.30 -3.99
C GLU A 61 -3.47 4.02 -5.47
N CYS A 62 -3.64 2.78 -5.92
CA CYS A 62 -3.30 2.38 -7.29
C CYS A 62 -4.12 3.13 -8.35
N THR A 63 -5.35 3.54 -8.01
CA THR A 63 -6.32 4.11 -8.95
C THR A 63 -6.09 5.58 -9.29
N VAL A 64 -5.15 6.25 -8.61
CA VAL A 64 -4.79 7.63 -8.96
C VAL A 64 -4.03 7.69 -10.29
N CYS A 65 -3.36 6.60 -10.66
CA CYS A 65 -2.64 6.46 -11.93
C CYS A 65 -3.28 5.41 -12.85
N HIS A 66 -3.78 4.30 -12.30
CA HIS A 66 -4.41 3.22 -13.07
C HIS A 66 -5.93 3.38 -13.13
N LYS A 67 -6.51 3.26 -14.32
CA LYS A 67 -7.95 3.21 -14.51
C LYS A 67 -8.42 1.76 -14.62
N LYS A 68 -9.30 1.32 -13.73
CA LYS A 68 -9.96 0.01 -13.85
C LYS A 68 -10.91 0.02 -15.06
N THR A 69 -10.75 -0.96 -15.95
CA THR A 69 -11.57 -1.14 -17.16
C THR A 69 -12.31 -2.48 -17.19
N GLY A 70 -12.09 -3.33 -16.19
CA GLY A 70 -12.76 -4.61 -16.00
C GLY A 70 -12.44 -5.20 -14.63
N LYS A 71 -12.85 -6.45 -14.36
CA LYS A 71 -12.70 -7.09 -13.03
C LYS A 71 -11.24 -7.04 -12.49
N HIS A 72 -10.28 -7.37 -13.36
CA HIS A 72 -8.83 -7.29 -13.09
C HIS A 72 -8.08 -6.67 -14.29
N LYS A 73 -8.72 -5.73 -14.99
CA LYS A 73 -8.13 -5.05 -16.16
C LYS A 73 -7.94 -3.58 -15.84
N PHE A 74 -6.75 -3.07 -16.15
CA PHE A 74 -6.37 -1.69 -15.86
C PHE A 74 -5.66 -1.07 -17.06
N THR A 75 -5.84 0.23 -17.24
CA THR A 75 -5.15 1.02 -18.27
C THR A 75 -4.52 2.25 -17.64
N ILE A 76 -3.55 2.84 -18.33
CA ILE A 76 -3.06 4.18 -18.00
C ILE A 76 -3.85 5.17 -18.86
N PRO A 77 -4.67 6.05 -18.25
CA PRO A 77 -5.61 6.87 -19.00
C PRO A 77 -4.97 8.09 -19.68
N GLN A 78 -3.72 8.43 -19.35
CA GLN A 78 -3.00 9.62 -19.79
C GLN A 78 -1.51 9.30 -19.98
N SER A 79 -0.72 10.23 -20.53
CA SER A 79 0.74 10.05 -20.56
C SER A 79 1.31 10.04 -19.14
N ALA A 80 2.51 9.46 -18.97
CA ALA A 80 3.17 9.41 -17.68
C ALA A 80 3.42 10.84 -17.13
N GLU A 81 3.84 11.76 -17.99
CA GLU A 81 4.11 13.16 -17.66
C GLU A 81 2.84 13.83 -17.13
N ALA A 82 1.71 13.68 -17.84
CA ALA A 82 0.44 14.25 -17.43
C ALA A 82 -0.03 13.71 -16.07
N LEU A 83 0.23 12.44 -15.76
CA LEU A 83 -0.07 11.88 -14.45
C LEU A 83 0.87 12.40 -13.36
N CYS A 84 2.17 12.46 -13.63
CA CYS A 84 3.17 12.98 -12.70
C CYS A 84 2.89 14.44 -12.33
N TYR A 85 2.56 15.29 -13.31
CA TYR A 85 2.32 16.72 -13.11
C TYR A 85 1.06 17.04 -12.31
N LYS A 86 0.13 16.09 -12.11
CA LYS A 86 -1.02 16.29 -11.20
C LYS A 86 -0.59 16.56 -9.76
N CYS A 87 0.51 15.96 -9.33
CA CYS A 87 1.03 16.08 -7.97
C CYS A 87 2.40 16.77 -7.91
N HIS A 88 3.14 16.77 -9.02
CA HIS A 88 4.47 17.38 -9.13
C HIS A 88 4.48 18.56 -10.13
N PRO A 89 3.65 19.59 -9.95
CA PRO A 89 3.55 20.70 -10.90
C PRO A 89 4.86 21.50 -11.02
N ASP A 90 5.57 21.67 -9.90
CA ASP A 90 6.75 22.55 -9.81
C ASP A 90 8.07 21.78 -9.59
N LYS A 91 8.01 20.44 -9.48
CA LYS A 91 9.15 19.61 -9.04
C LYS A 91 10.01 19.07 -10.18
N VAL A 92 9.74 19.47 -11.41
CA VAL A 92 10.42 18.96 -12.61
C VAL A 92 11.22 20.09 -13.23
N ASP A 93 12.25 20.53 -12.51
CA ASP A 93 13.29 21.38 -13.11
C ASP A 93 14.14 20.49 -14.03
N MET A 94 13.83 20.53 -15.33
CA MET A 94 14.58 19.78 -16.33
C MET A 94 15.93 20.43 -16.66
N GLU A 95 16.20 21.63 -16.14
CA GLU A 95 17.38 22.42 -16.47
C GLU A 95 18.47 22.32 -15.39
N LYS A 96 18.20 21.61 -14.28
CA LYS A 96 19.15 21.44 -13.19
C LYS A 96 19.45 19.98 -12.87
N GLY A 97 20.61 19.77 -12.24
CA GLY A 97 21.02 18.46 -11.72
C GLY A 97 21.11 17.37 -12.79
N ALA A 98 20.61 16.17 -12.48
CA ALA A 98 20.63 15.02 -13.37
C ALA A 98 19.71 15.19 -14.60
N HIS A 99 18.64 15.98 -14.50
CA HIS A 99 17.73 16.24 -15.62
C HIS A 99 18.38 17.13 -16.69
N ALA A 100 19.21 18.11 -16.30
CA ALA A 100 19.92 19.00 -17.23
C ALA A 100 20.83 18.24 -18.23
N LYS A 101 21.29 17.06 -17.83
CA LYS A 101 22.15 16.19 -18.63
C LYS A 101 21.36 15.13 -19.40
N SER A 102 20.08 15.01 -19.14
CA SER A 102 19.20 14.05 -19.82
C SER A 102 18.71 14.67 -21.12
N LYS A 103 18.98 14.00 -22.24
CA LYS A 103 18.34 14.32 -23.52
C LYS A 103 16.90 13.81 -23.60
N GLU A 104 16.43 13.14 -22.55
CA GLU A 104 15.15 12.46 -22.53
C GLU A 104 14.24 13.04 -21.46
N VAL A 105 13.04 13.42 -21.90
CA VAL A 105 12.06 14.20 -21.13
C VAL A 105 11.02 13.31 -20.44
N LEU A 106 11.10 11.99 -20.62
CA LEU A 106 10.13 11.05 -20.04
C LEU A 106 10.54 10.71 -18.61
N CYS A 107 9.71 11.07 -17.62
CA CYS A 107 10.00 10.89 -16.20
C CYS A 107 10.34 9.43 -15.86
N ILE A 108 9.58 8.49 -16.46
CA ILE A 108 9.71 7.06 -16.20
C ILE A 108 10.90 6.41 -16.89
N LYS A 109 11.72 7.17 -17.62
CA LYS A 109 12.91 6.64 -18.28
C LYS A 109 14.01 6.35 -17.27
N CYS A 110 14.15 7.24 -16.29
CA CYS A 110 15.08 7.13 -15.18
C CYS A 110 14.39 6.77 -13.87
N HIS A 111 13.15 7.21 -13.65
CA HIS A 111 12.40 6.93 -12.42
C HIS A 111 11.48 5.72 -12.57
N ASP A 112 11.32 4.95 -11.50
CA ASP A 112 10.29 3.95 -11.34
C ASP A 112 9.07 4.59 -10.65
N PRO A 113 7.87 4.59 -11.27
CA PRO A 113 6.71 5.25 -10.68
C PRO A 113 6.12 4.50 -9.47
N HIS A 114 6.61 3.30 -9.18
CA HIS A 114 6.13 2.49 -8.07
C HIS A 114 7.12 2.47 -6.93
N GLN A 115 8.35 2.05 -7.19
CA GLN A 115 9.31 1.76 -6.14
C GLN A 115 10.72 1.50 -6.68
N SER A 116 11.76 1.73 -5.87
CA SER A 116 13.13 1.36 -6.20
C SER A 116 14.00 1.12 -4.97
N GLN A 117 15.15 0.46 -5.17
CA GLN A 117 16.25 0.41 -4.21
C GLN A 117 17.03 1.72 -4.09
N GLN A 118 16.86 2.66 -5.03
CA GLN A 118 17.56 3.94 -5.05
C GLN A 118 16.68 5.11 -4.61
N LYS A 119 17.31 6.15 -4.03
CA LYS A 119 16.64 7.42 -3.69
C LYS A 119 16.00 8.03 -4.94
N PHE A 120 14.95 8.81 -4.73
CA PHE A 120 14.15 9.42 -5.79
C PHE A 120 13.53 8.40 -6.76
N GLN A 121 13.39 7.16 -6.32
CA GLN A 121 12.84 6.06 -7.12
C GLN A 121 13.61 5.85 -8.43
N LEU A 122 14.92 6.12 -8.48
CA LEU A 122 15.71 5.91 -9.70
C LEU A 122 15.84 4.42 -10.01
N LYS A 123 15.71 4.02 -11.27
CA LYS A 123 15.95 2.64 -11.70
C LYS A 123 17.40 2.24 -11.44
N THR A 124 17.61 0.96 -11.15
CA THR A 124 18.95 0.41 -10.93
C THR A 124 19.87 0.67 -12.12
N GLY A 125 21.09 1.14 -11.86
CA GLY A 125 22.10 1.41 -12.89
C GLY A 125 22.07 2.82 -13.48
N ILE A 126 21.07 3.64 -13.15
CA ILE A 126 21.08 5.08 -13.44
C ILE A 126 21.98 5.78 -12.42
N LYS A 127 23.02 6.48 -12.89
CA LYS A 127 23.97 7.26 -12.08
C LYS A 127 23.81 8.75 -12.35
#